data_AF-A0A1L0B5A2-F1
#
_entry.id   AF-A0A1L0B5A2-F1
#
_cell.length_a   1.000
_cell.length_b   1.000
_cell.length_c   1.000
_cell.angle_alpha   90.00
_cell.angle_beta   90.00
_cell.angle_gamma   90.00
#
_symmetry.space_group_name_H-M   'P 1'
#
loop_
_entity.id
_entity.type
_entity.pdbx_description
1 polymer ?
#
loop_
_entity_poly.entity_id
_entity_poly.type
_entity_poly.pdbx_seq_one_letter_code
_entity_poly.pdbx_strand_id
1 'polypeptide(L)'
;MYQYDHILYHPNTICRTCQSPKPARSKHCSICQECIPTLDHHCIWINACVSQSNLIYFDSLLLVNFVSLFYVSVRSGLLIKSLNQNFVTFLKYSSSDKTALISNFKTVRKNLLTLFLLAFCFLLVMTWFVYTQINLIMDGMSSNESDKWFAIHSLIYDHFIYKIDNKYYVITEDSKNDGTFNKFNSINFYDGKTYSFNQSMENYLVESPEQIVNIYDKGSFIDNLKERWCL
;
A
#
# COMPACT_ATOMS: atom_id res chain seq x y z
N MET A 1 13.57 -3.33 -18.55
CA MET A 1 13.96 -2.26 -17.60
C MET A 1 12.94 -1.14 -17.73
N TYR A 2 12.41 -0.62 -16.62
CA TYR A 2 11.35 0.39 -16.64
C TYR A 2 11.84 1.73 -17.20
N GLN A 3 10.94 2.44 -17.90
CA GLN A 3 11.17 3.82 -18.31
C GLN A 3 11.10 4.75 -17.10
N TYR A 4 11.78 5.89 -17.17
CA TYR A 4 11.70 6.94 -16.16
C TYR A 4 10.53 7.87 -16.49
N ASP A 5 9.62 8.09 -15.54
CA ASP A 5 8.48 9.01 -15.70
C ASP A 5 8.86 10.49 -15.60
N HIS A 6 10.10 10.80 -15.17
CA HIS A 6 10.59 12.16 -14.95
C HIS A 6 9.75 12.95 -13.92
N ILE A 7 9.03 12.26 -13.04
CA ILE A 7 8.23 12.84 -11.94
C ILE A 7 8.63 12.16 -10.62
N LEU A 8 8.51 10.84 -10.54
CA LEU A 8 8.88 10.03 -9.38
C LEU A 8 10.28 9.43 -9.52
N TYR A 9 10.70 9.16 -10.76
CA TYR A 9 11.96 8.55 -11.10
C TYR A 9 12.63 9.31 -12.24
N HIS A 10 13.90 9.66 -12.03
CA HIS A 10 14.71 10.41 -12.98
C HIS A 10 15.97 9.64 -13.36
N PRO A 11 16.43 9.73 -14.62
CA PRO A 11 17.68 9.11 -15.04
C PRO A 11 18.88 9.70 -14.29
N ASN A 12 19.98 8.95 -14.25
CA ASN A 12 21.24 9.34 -13.59
C ASN A 12 21.13 9.64 -12.08
N THR A 13 20.02 9.25 -11.43
CA THR A 13 19.90 9.35 -9.97
C THR A 13 20.78 8.30 -9.32
N ILE A 14 21.72 8.71 -8.47
CA ILE A 14 22.61 7.82 -7.72
C ILE A 14 22.10 7.67 -6.29
N CYS A 15 22.12 6.44 -5.76
CA CYS A 15 21.87 6.21 -4.35
C CYS A 15 23.02 6.77 -3.50
N ARG A 16 22.71 7.67 -2.56
CA ARG A 16 23.72 8.26 -1.65
C ARG A 16 24.38 7.21 -0.74
N THR A 17 23.67 6.14 -0.38
CA THR A 17 24.19 5.08 0.49
C THR A 17 24.98 4.03 -0.30
N CYS A 18 24.38 3.46 -1.36
CA CYS A 18 25.01 2.39 -2.13
C CYS A 18 26.01 2.88 -3.19
N GLN A 19 26.04 4.19 -3.49
CA GLN A 19 26.88 4.79 -4.54
C GLN A 19 26.69 4.13 -5.92
N SER A 20 25.48 3.65 -6.18
CA SER A 20 25.10 2.98 -7.43
C SER A 20 23.94 3.69 -8.13
N PRO A 21 23.84 3.59 -9.47
CA PRO A 21 22.70 4.11 -10.21
C PRO A 21 21.39 3.48 -9.75
N LYS A 22 20.35 4.29 -9.53
CA LYS A 22 19.01 3.84 -9.18
C LYS A 22 18.19 3.62 -10.46
N PRO A 23 17.85 2.37 -10.84
CA PRO A 23 16.92 2.16 -11.94
C PRO A 23 15.54 2.72 -11.58
N ALA A 24 14.71 3.00 -12.59
CA ALA A 24 13.31 3.38 -12.38
C ALA A 24 12.60 2.35 -11.48
N ARG A 25 11.68 2.82 -10.64
CA ARG A 25 10.97 2.00 -9.65
C ARG A 25 11.81 1.42 -8.50
N SER A 26 13.10 1.77 -8.38
CA SER A 26 13.95 1.30 -7.27
C SER A 26 14.00 2.24 -6.07
N LYS A 27 14.30 1.68 -4.90
CA LYS A 27 14.54 2.44 -3.66
C LYS A 27 15.54 1.73 -2.76
N HIS A 28 16.35 2.52 -2.06
CA HIS A 28 17.23 2.02 -1.02
C HIS A 28 16.40 1.69 0.22
N CYS A 29 16.46 0.44 0.67
CA CYS A 29 15.90 0.03 1.95
C CYS A 29 16.97 0.18 3.02
N SER A 30 16.74 1.07 4.01
CA SER A 30 17.65 1.26 5.13
C SER A 30 17.71 0.06 6.10
N ILE A 31 16.74 -0.85 6.03
CA ILE A 31 16.74 -2.06 6.88
C ILE A 31 17.60 -3.14 6.24
N CYS A 32 17.39 -3.40 4.94
CA CYS A 32 18.19 -4.38 4.18
C CYS A 32 19.56 -3.84 3.73
N GLN A 33 19.79 -2.52 3.83
CA GLN A 33 21.03 -1.83 3.45
C GLN A 33 21.41 -1.97 1.97
N GLU A 34 20.42 -2.11 1.11
CA GLU A 34 20.61 -2.27 -0.33
C GLU A 34 19.53 -1.57 -1.15
N CYS A 35 19.82 -1.31 -2.42
CA CYS A 35 18.83 -0.81 -3.38
C CYS A 35 18.03 -1.95 -3.98
N ILE A 36 16.74 -1.98 -3.66
CA ILE A 36 15.83 -3.00 -4.18
C ILE A 36 15.18 -2.47 -5.46
N PRO A 37 15.29 -3.20 -6.60
CA PRO A 37 14.57 -2.85 -7.82
C PRO A 37 13.07 -3.06 -7.61
N THR A 38 12.23 -2.18 -8.18
CA THR A 38 10.75 -2.31 -8.10
C THR A 38 10.27 -2.60 -6.68
N LEU A 39 10.77 -1.81 -5.72
CA LEU A 39 10.46 -2.01 -4.31
C LEU A 39 9.00 -1.64 -4.06
N ASP A 40 8.25 -2.54 -3.45
CA ASP A 40 6.93 -2.24 -2.91
C ASP A 40 7.06 -1.66 -1.50
N HIS A 41 7.57 -2.46 -0.56
CA HIS A 41 7.85 -2.01 0.80
C HIS A 41 8.82 -2.98 1.50
N HIS A 42 9.35 -2.59 2.66
CA HIS A 42 9.97 -3.54 3.57
C HIS A 42 8.91 -4.07 4.53
N CYS A 43 8.63 -5.37 4.48
CA CYS A 43 7.62 -5.98 5.31
C CYS A 43 8.26 -6.58 6.56
N ILE A 44 7.96 -5.99 7.72
CA ILE A 44 8.44 -6.46 9.01
C ILE A 44 7.96 -7.87 9.36
N TRP A 45 6.81 -8.30 8.81
CA TRP A 45 6.18 -9.59 9.13
C TRP A 45 6.89 -10.78 8.49
N ILE A 46 7.48 -10.58 7.31
CA ILE A 46 8.31 -11.58 6.62
C ILE A 46 9.81 -11.26 6.75
N ASN A 47 10.14 -10.18 7.45
CA ASN A 47 11.50 -9.66 7.64
C ASN A 47 12.30 -9.57 6.33
N ALA A 48 11.63 -9.08 5.27
CA ALA A 48 12.20 -9.00 3.93
C ALA A 48 11.56 -7.86 3.14
N CYS A 49 12.29 -7.37 2.13
CA CYS A 49 11.72 -6.48 1.14
C CYS A 49 10.76 -7.24 0.21
N VAL A 50 9.58 -6.66 0.02
CA VAL A 50 8.63 -7.05 -1.00
C VAL A 50 8.94 -6.24 -2.25
N SER A 51 9.16 -6.92 -3.36
CA SER A 51 9.46 -6.34 -4.66
C SER A 51 8.82 -7.20 -5.73
N GLN A 52 8.85 -6.73 -6.99
CA GLN A 52 8.29 -7.48 -8.12
C GLN A 52 8.72 -8.95 -8.18
N SER A 53 9.96 -9.29 -7.78
CA SER A 53 10.46 -10.67 -7.82
C SER A 53 9.81 -11.64 -6.84
N ASN A 54 9.22 -11.15 -5.74
CA ASN A 54 8.58 -11.99 -4.72
C ASN A 54 7.14 -11.59 -4.41
N LEU A 55 6.60 -10.63 -5.15
CA LEU A 55 5.28 -10.07 -4.92
C LEU A 55 4.15 -11.08 -5.06
N ILE A 56 4.25 -12.00 -6.02
CA ILE A 56 3.29 -13.09 -6.18
C ILE A 56 3.17 -13.97 -4.92
N TYR A 57 4.29 -14.20 -4.23
CA TYR A 57 4.30 -14.97 -2.98
C TYR A 57 3.70 -14.15 -1.83
N PHE A 58 3.97 -12.84 -1.81
CA PHE A 58 3.37 -11.94 -0.82
C PHE A 58 1.85 -11.83 -0.98
N ASP A 59 1.36 -11.65 -2.20
CA ASP A 59 -0.08 -11.59 -2.49
C ASP A 59 -0.77 -12.93 -2.17
N SER A 60 -0.10 -14.05 -2.51
CA SER A 60 -0.58 -15.39 -2.14
C SER A 60 -0.64 -15.58 -0.62
N LEU A 61 0.36 -15.10 0.12
CA LEU A 61 0.38 -15.14 1.58
C LEU A 61 -0.83 -14.38 2.16
N LEU A 62 -1.12 -13.17 1.66
CA LEU A 62 -2.27 -12.40 2.11
C LEU A 62 -3.59 -13.11 1.83
N LEU A 63 -3.77 -13.66 0.62
CA LEU A 63 -4.98 -14.37 0.23
C LEU A 63 -5.21 -15.62 1.08
N VAL A 64 -4.18 -16.45 1.28
CA VAL A 64 -4.29 -17.67 2.10
C VAL A 64 -4.60 -17.31 3.56
N ASN A 65 -3.98 -16.27 4.11
CA ASN A 65 -4.29 -15.82 5.47
C ASN A 65 -5.73 -15.30 5.59
N PHE A 66 -6.19 -14.50 4.62
CA PHE A 66 -7.57 -14.00 4.59
C PHE A 66 -8.58 -15.15 4.57
N VAL A 67 -8.43 -16.12 3.66
CA VAL A 67 -9.31 -17.29 3.57
C VAL A 67 -9.25 -18.14 4.85
N SER A 68 -8.07 -18.35 5.41
CA SER A 68 -7.90 -19.13 6.65
C SER A 68 -8.58 -18.47 7.85
N LEU A 69 -8.40 -17.15 8.02
CA LEU A 69 -9.02 -16.39 9.10
C LEU A 69 -10.54 -16.30 8.93
N PHE A 70 -11.03 -16.15 7.70
CA PHE A 70 -12.45 -16.20 7.40
C PHE A 70 -13.04 -17.55 7.80
N TYR A 71 -12.40 -18.65 7.38
CA TYR A 71 -12.80 -20.00 7.75
C TYR A 71 -12.83 -20.19 9.27
N VAL A 72 -11.76 -19.85 9.98
CA VAL A 72 -11.68 -20.00 11.45
C VAL A 72 -12.75 -19.16 12.15
N SER A 73 -12.99 -17.93 11.71
CA SER A 73 -14.02 -17.04 12.28
C SER A 73 -15.42 -17.64 12.11
N VAL A 74 -15.77 -18.09 10.91
CA VAL A 74 -17.08 -18.72 10.64
C VAL A 74 -17.24 -20.01 11.45
N ARG A 75 -16.24 -20.89 11.43
CA ARG A 75 -16.30 -22.20 12.12
C ARG A 75 -16.39 -22.06 13.62
N SER A 76 -15.58 -21.18 14.23
CA SER A 76 -15.62 -20.92 15.67
C SER A 76 -16.97 -20.33 16.09
N GLY A 77 -17.53 -19.39 15.32
CA GLY A 77 -18.87 -18.84 15.56
C GLY A 77 -19.99 -19.89 15.50
N LEU A 78 -19.97 -20.76 14.48
CA LEU A 78 -20.93 -21.86 14.34
C LEU A 78 -20.79 -22.88 15.48
N LEU A 79 -19.57 -23.22 15.89
CA LEU A 79 -19.32 -24.14 17.02
C LEU A 79 -19.83 -23.55 18.33
N ILE A 80 -19.63 -22.26 18.60
CA ILE A 80 -20.17 -21.59 19.79
C ILE A 80 -21.71 -21.68 19.79
N LYS A 81 -22.35 -21.40 18.65
CA LYS A 81 -23.82 -21.48 18.51
C LYS A 81 -24.32 -22.90 18.82
N SER A 82 -23.70 -23.92 18.21
CA SER A 82 -24.06 -25.32 18.42
C SER A 82 -23.84 -25.76 19.87
N LEU A 83 -22.70 -25.41 20.48
CA LEU A 83 -22.39 -25.73 21.87
C LEU A 83 -23.41 -25.11 22.84
N ASN A 84 -23.80 -23.85 22.64
CA ASN A 84 -24.79 -23.20 23.50
C ASN A 84 -26.16 -23.89 23.41
N GLN A 85 -26.60 -24.24 22.20
CA GLN A 85 -27.87 -24.94 21.98
C GLN A 85 -27.87 -26.31 22.66
N ASN A 86 -26.82 -27.10 22.44
CA ASN A 86 -26.70 -28.44 23.01
C ASN A 86 -26.57 -28.42 24.55
N PHE A 87 -25.85 -27.45 25.10
CA PHE A 87 -25.69 -27.32 26.55
C PHE A 87 -27.01 -26.95 27.26
N VAL A 88 -27.82 -26.06 26.67
CA VAL A 88 -29.15 -25.71 27.21
C VAL A 88 -30.07 -26.93 27.22
N THR A 89 -30.08 -27.72 26.14
CA THR A 89 -30.87 -28.96 26.06
C THR A 89 -30.40 -29.98 27.10
N PHE A 90 -29.08 -30.16 27.26
CA PHE A 90 -28.51 -31.10 28.22
C PHE A 90 -28.81 -30.73 29.68
N LEU A 91 -28.69 -29.44 30.04
CA LEU A 91 -28.99 -28.99 31.40
C LEU A 91 -30.43 -29.28 31.82
N LYS A 92 -31.38 -29.22 30.87
CA LYS A 92 -32.80 -29.52 31.11
C LYS A 92 -33.08 -30.99 31.42
N TYR A 93 -32.29 -31.92 30.88
CA TYR A 93 -32.57 -33.36 30.95
C TYR A 93 -31.65 -34.16 31.89
N SER A 94 -30.53 -33.57 32.31
CA SER A 94 -29.54 -34.26 33.16
C SER A 94 -29.94 -34.23 34.65
N SER A 95 -29.85 -35.37 35.34
CA SER A 95 -30.18 -35.56 36.76
C SER A 95 -28.95 -35.77 37.68
N SER A 96 -27.74 -35.79 37.13
CA SER A 96 -26.48 -36.04 37.85
C SER A 96 -25.80 -34.76 38.35
N ASP A 97 -24.76 -34.86 39.19
CA ASP A 97 -23.88 -33.72 39.54
C ASP A 97 -23.27 -33.12 38.26
N LYS A 98 -23.44 -31.81 38.08
CA LYS A 98 -23.11 -31.07 36.85
C LYS A 98 -21.86 -30.18 37.01
N THR A 99 -21.26 -30.13 38.19
CA THR A 99 -20.30 -29.08 38.55
C THR A 99 -19.05 -29.09 37.65
N ALA A 100 -18.44 -30.26 37.45
CA ALA A 100 -17.28 -30.42 36.57
C ALA A 100 -17.63 -30.13 35.09
N LEU A 101 -18.80 -30.57 34.63
CA LEU A 101 -19.25 -30.35 33.26
C LEU A 101 -19.51 -28.87 32.97
N ILE A 102 -20.18 -28.16 33.88
CA ILE A 102 -20.43 -26.71 33.76
C ILE A 102 -19.09 -25.96 33.70
N SER A 103 -18.11 -26.34 34.52
CA SER A 103 -16.77 -25.77 34.49
C SER A 103 -16.10 -25.98 33.13
N ASN A 104 -16.11 -27.22 32.62
CA ASN A 104 -15.54 -27.55 31.31
C ASN A 104 -16.23 -26.79 30.17
N PHE A 105 -17.58 -26.71 30.17
CA PHE A 105 -18.33 -25.94 29.18
C PHE A 105 -17.94 -24.47 29.19
N LYS A 106 -17.86 -23.84 30.37
CA LYS A 106 -17.43 -22.44 30.51
C LYS A 106 -16.03 -22.24 29.93
N THR A 107 -15.10 -23.14 30.23
CA THR A 107 -13.71 -23.07 29.72
C THR A 107 -13.67 -23.22 28.20
N VAL A 108 -14.31 -24.24 27.62
CA VAL A 108 -14.33 -24.47 26.17
C VAL A 108 -15.01 -23.31 25.44
N ARG A 109 -16.17 -22.85 25.92
CA ARG A 109 -16.87 -21.70 25.34
C ARG A 109 -16.02 -20.43 25.39
N LYS A 110 -15.34 -20.16 26.51
CA LYS A 110 -14.44 -19.01 26.65
C LYS A 110 -13.31 -19.08 25.62
N ASN A 111 -12.63 -20.22 25.51
CA ASN A 111 -11.52 -20.39 24.57
C ASN A 111 -11.98 -20.23 23.11
N LEU A 112 -13.13 -20.80 22.74
CA LEU A 112 -13.71 -20.63 21.40
C LEU A 112 -14.12 -19.19 21.12
N LEU A 113 -14.68 -18.48 22.10
CA LEU A 113 -15.01 -17.07 21.96
C LEU A 113 -13.74 -16.23 21.78
N THR A 114 -12.69 -16.51 22.54
CA THR A 114 -11.39 -15.84 22.36
C THR A 114 -10.82 -16.09 20.97
N LEU A 115 -10.85 -17.34 20.49
CA LEU A 115 -10.41 -17.68 19.13
C LEU A 115 -11.23 -16.95 18.06
N PHE A 116 -12.55 -16.91 18.22
CA PHE A 116 -13.45 -16.19 17.31
C PHE A 116 -13.11 -14.71 17.25
N LEU A 117 -13.01 -14.05 18.41
CA LEU A 117 -12.72 -12.62 18.49
C LEU A 117 -11.34 -12.30 17.90
N LEU A 118 -10.33 -13.11 18.23
CA LEU A 118 -8.99 -12.94 17.69
C LEU A 118 -8.97 -13.09 16.16
N ALA A 119 -9.52 -14.19 15.65
CA ALA A 119 -9.55 -14.47 14.22
C ALA A 119 -10.35 -13.39 13.46
N PHE A 120 -11.46 -12.92 14.03
CA PHE A 120 -12.28 -11.87 13.42
C PHE A 120 -11.55 -10.51 13.39
N CYS A 121 -10.86 -10.12 14.46
CA CYS A 121 -10.07 -8.90 14.46
C CYS A 121 -8.95 -8.95 13.41
N PHE A 122 -8.22 -10.05 13.32
CA PHE A 122 -7.19 -10.21 12.29
C PHE A 122 -7.77 -10.30 10.87
N LEU A 123 -8.98 -10.85 10.71
CA LEU A 123 -9.68 -10.85 9.43
C LEU A 123 -9.97 -9.43 8.94
N LEU A 124 -10.37 -8.50 9.82
CA LEU A 124 -10.59 -7.10 9.44
C LEU A 124 -9.28 -6.44 8.95
N VAL A 125 -8.18 -6.68 9.65
CA VAL A 125 -6.85 -6.20 9.25
C VAL A 125 -6.42 -6.79 7.90
N MET A 126 -6.64 -8.10 7.69
CA MET A 126 -6.31 -8.75 6.41
C MET A 126 -7.20 -8.26 5.27
N THR A 127 -8.48 -7.98 5.54
CA THR A 127 -9.37 -7.36 4.54
C THR A 127 -8.79 -6.03 4.04
N TRP A 128 -8.29 -5.19 4.96
CA TRP A 128 -7.64 -3.94 4.59
C TRP A 128 -6.39 -4.17 3.74
N PHE A 129 -5.50 -5.09 4.12
CA PHE A 129 -4.30 -5.37 3.33
C PHE A 129 -4.62 -5.91 1.93
N VAL A 130 -5.59 -6.82 1.80
CA VAL A 130 -6.04 -7.33 0.50
C VAL A 130 -6.64 -6.21 -0.34
N TYR A 131 -7.49 -5.37 0.26
CA TYR A 131 -8.07 -4.20 -0.41
C TYR A 131 -6.98 -3.25 -0.93
N THR A 132 -5.96 -2.95 -0.11
CA THR A 132 -4.86 -2.08 -0.55
C THR A 132 -4.07 -2.69 -1.71
N GLN A 133 -3.79 -4.00 -1.70
CA GLN A 133 -3.08 -4.63 -2.81
C GLN A 133 -3.92 -4.61 -4.09
N ILE A 134 -5.23 -4.81 -4.00
CA ILE A 134 -6.14 -4.71 -5.15
C ILE A 134 -6.09 -3.30 -5.75
N ASN A 135 -6.16 -2.25 -4.93
CA ASN A 135 -6.08 -0.87 -5.43
C ASN A 135 -4.72 -0.57 -6.07
N LEU A 136 -3.63 -1.02 -5.47
CA LEU A 136 -2.28 -0.88 -6.05
C LEU A 136 -2.17 -1.58 -7.42
N ILE A 137 -2.82 -2.73 -7.59
CA ILE A 137 -2.92 -3.40 -8.89
C ILE A 137 -3.78 -2.58 -9.86
N MET A 138 -4.95 -2.09 -9.44
CA MET A 138 -5.81 -1.25 -10.28
C MET A 138 -5.07 -0.03 -10.82
N ASP A 139 -4.28 0.62 -9.98
CA ASP A 139 -3.53 1.84 -10.30
C ASP A 139 -2.17 1.56 -10.97
N GLY A 140 -1.77 0.30 -11.15
CA GLY A 140 -0.50 -0.09 -11.77
C GLY A 140 0.74 0.32 -10.99
N MET A 141 0.63 0.54 -9.68
CA MET A 141 1.68 1.13 -8.84
C MET A 141 2.06 0.24 -7.66
N SER A 142 3.27 0.43 -7.15
CA SER A 142 3.75 -0.17 -5.90
C SER A 142 3.38 0.70 -4.68
N SER A 143 3.38 0.13 -3.47
CA SER A 143 3.12 0.90 -2.24
C SER A 143 4.06 2.10 -2.12
N ASN A 144 5.35 1.89 -2.40
CA ASN A 144 6.35 2.96 -2.42
C ASN A 144 6.06 4.05 -3.48
N GLU A 145 5.43 3.72 -4.60
CA GLU A 145 5.02 4.73 -5.58
C GLU A 145 3.79 5.49 -5.13
N SER A 146 2.82 4.81 -4.53
CA SER A 146 1.65 5.44 -3.92
C SER A 146 2.05 6.49 -2.88
N ASP A 147 3.02 6.18 -2.01
CA ASP A 147 3.57 7.13 -1.03
C ASP A 147 4.19 8.38 -1.68
N LYS A 148 4.86 8.20 -2.83
CA LYS A 148 5.46 9.33 -3.55
C LYS A 148 4.40 10.16 -4.29
N TRP A 149 3.42 9.50 -4.89
CA TRP A 149 2.28 10.17 -5.53
C TRP A 149 1.50 11.00 -4.53
N PHE A 150 1.33 10.54 -3.28
CA PHE A 150 0.71 11.33 -2.22
C PHE A 150 1.39 12.70 -2.04
N ALA A 151 2.73 12.74 -2.02
CA ALA A 151 3.47 14.01 -1.92
C ALA A 151 3.25 14.91 -3.15
N ILE A 152 3.25 14.32 -4.36
CA ILE A 152 2.98 15.07 -5.60
C ILE A 152 1.54 15.60 -5.61
N HIS A 153 0.56 14.80 -5.20
CA HIS A 153 -0.85 15.22 -5.14
C HIS A 153 -1.05 16.34 -4.13
N SER A 154 -0.39 16.30 -2.97
CA SER A 154 -0.41 17.42 -2.03
C SER A 154 0.07 18.72 -2.70
N LEU A 155 1.18 18.66 -3.45
CA LEU A 155 1.68 19.83 -4.18
C LEU A 155 0.73 20.29 -5.30
N ILE A 156 0.00 19.38 -5.94
CA ILE A 156 -1.02 19.72 -6.95
C ILE A 156 -2.19 20.45 -6.27
N TYR A 157 -2.74 19.91 -5.19
CA TYR A 157 -3.85 20.52 -4.46
C TYR A 157 -3.49 21.86 -3.86
N ASP A 158 -2.24 22.01 -3.42
CA ASP A 158 -1.73 23.28 -2.94
C ASP A 158 -1.37 24.25 -4.08
N HIS A 159 -1.58 23.89 -5.36
CA HIS A 159 -1.28 24.68 -6.56
C HIS A 159 0.21 25.05 -6.71
N PHE A 160 1.10 24.07 -6.55
CA PHE A 160 2.55 24.25 -6.74
C PHE A 160 3.09 23.65 -8.03
N ILE A 161 2.35 22.74 -8.69
CA ILE A 161 2.86 22.03 -9.87
C ILE A 161 2.43 22.72 -11.16
N TYR A 162 3.39 22.99 -12.04
CA TYR A 162 3.16 23.58 -13.36
C TYR A 162 3.79 22.71 -14.45
N LYS A 163 3.12 22.61 -15.60
CA LYS A 163 3.58 21.86 -16.77
C LYS A 163 4.08 22.82 -17.86
N ILE A 164 5.40 22.92 -18.05
CA ILE A 164 6.04 23.82 -19.03
C ILE A 164 6.85 22.98 -20.02
N ASP A 165 6.67 23.19 -21.33
CA ASP A 165 7.35 22.44 -22.39
C ASP A 165 7.32 20.91 -22.20
N ASN A 166 6.14 20.39 -21.82
CA ASN A 166 5.89 18.98 -21.52
C ASN A 166 6.71 18.39 -20.35
N LYS A 167 7.24 19.24 -19.46
CA LYS A 167 7.90 18.86 -18.21
C LYS A 167 7.19 19.49 -17.02
N TYR A 168 7.32 18.86 -15.85
CA TYR A 168 6.69 19.32 -14.62
C TYR A 168 7.72 20.03 -13.73
N TYR A 169 7.29 21.14 -13.13
CA TYR A 169 8.09 21.97 -12.24
C TYR A 169 7.28 22.36 -11.01
N VAL A 170 7.98 22.68 -9.92
CA VAL A 170 7.39 23.13 -8.65
C VAL A 170 7.66 24.62 -8.51
N ILE A 171 6.65 25.48 -8.46
CA ILE A 171 6.87 26.91 -8.22
C ILE A 171 7.55 27.15 -6.87
N THR A 172 8.44 28.14 -6.76
CA THR A 172 9.01 28.50 -5.46
C THR A 172 7.99 29.26 -4.62
N GLU A 173 8.04 29.09 -3.29
CA GLU A 173 7.16 29.82 -2.37
C GLU A 173 7.27 31.34 -2.56
N ASP A 174 8.49 31.86 -2.68
CA ASP A 174 8.73 33.29 -2.94
C ASP A 174 8.01 33.78 -4.20
N SER A 175 8.15 33.04 -5.31
CA SER A 175 7.58 33.46 -6.60
C SER A 175 6.06 33.39 -6.61
N LYS A 176 5.51 32.44 -5.86
CA LYS A 176 4.07 32.28 -5.67
C LYS A 176 3.49 33.37 -4.77
N ASN A 177 4.15 33.68 -3.65
CA ASN A 177 3.71 34.71 -2.71
C ASN A 177 3.78 36.12 -3.32
N ASP A 178 4.82 36.39 -4.11
CA ASP A 178 4.98 37.67 -4.81
C ASP A 178 4.10 37.77 -6.07
N GLY A 179 3.40 36.69 -6.46
CA GLY A 179 2.57 36.64 -7.66
C GLY A 179 3.35 36.80 -8.97
N THR A 180 4.66 36.56 -8.97
CA THR A 180 5.54 36.77 -10.12
C THR A 180 5.57 35.59 -11.09
N PHE A 181 5.30 34.37 -10.58
CA PHE A 181 5.26 33.11 -11.34
C PHE A 181 6.45 32.91 -12.30
N ASN A 182 7.65 33.29 -11.87
CA ASN A 182 8.85 33.30 -12.70
C ASN A 182 9.94 32.34 -12.23
N LYS A 183 9.93 31.86 -10.98
CA LYS A 183 10.94 30.93 -10.44
C LYS A 183 10.32 29.59 -10.03
N PHE A 184 10.96 28.51 -10.48
CA PHE A 184 10.48 27.16 -10.28
C PHE A 184 11.63 26.22 -9.94
N ASN A 185 11.43 25.34 -8.97
CA ASN A 185 12.30 24.22 -8.68
C ASN A 185 12.00 23.04 -9.62
N SER A 186 13.02 22.22 -9.83
CA SER A 186 12.88 20.89 -10.41
C SER A 186 11.90 20.05 -9.59
N ILE A 187 11.05 19.28 -10.27
CA ILE A 187 10.24 18.26 -9.59
C ILE A 187 11.11 17.12 -9.03
N ASN A 188 12.34 16.99 -9.53
CA ASN A 188 13.33 16.11 -8.95
C ASN A 188 13.93 16.73 -7.68
N PHE A 189 13.37 16.39 -6.52
CA PHE A 189 13.85 16.88 -5.21
C PHE A 189 15.32 16.55 -4.90
N TYR A 190 15.98 15.70 -5.69
CA TYR A 190 17.37 15.33 -5.47
C TYR A 190 18.38 16.21 -6.19
N ASP A 191 17.99 16.94 -7.24
CA ASP A 191 18.94 17.73 -8.05
C ASP A 191 19.10 19.18 -7.61
N GLY A 192 18.14 19.71 -6.83
CA GLY A 192 18.17 21.08 -6.31
C GLY A 192 18.21 22.16 -7.40
N LYS A 193 17.80 21.86 -8.63
CA LYS A 193 17.84 22.82 -9.74
C LYS A 193 16.68 23.79 -9.67
N THR A 194 16.95 25.05 -9.97
CA THR A 194 15.95 26.10 -10.11
C THR A 194 16.00 26.65 -11.54
N TYR A 195 14.83 26.99 -12.06
CA TYR A 195 14.57 27.48 -13.40
C TYR A 195 13.84 28.81 -13.30
N SER A 196 14.15 29.70 -14.23
CA SER A 196 13.44 30.97 -14.37
C SER A 196 12.76 31.04 -15.73
N PHE A 197 11.50 31.43 -15.75
CA PHE A 197 10.72 31.61 -16.97
C PHE A 197 10.08 33.01 -17.00
N ASN A 198 9.90 33.55 -18.21
CA ASN A 198 9.52 34.95 -18.42
C ASN A 198 8.05 35.14 -18.89
N GLN A 199 7.22 34.10 -18.88
CA GLN A 199 5.88 34.10 -19.48
C GLN A 199 4.77 33.97 -18.42
N SER A 200 3.53 34.36 -18.77
CA SER A 200 2.33 34.13 -17.95
C SER A 200 2.08 32.63 -17.76
N MET A 201 2.36 32.12 -16.57
CA MET A 201 2.32 30.68 -16.28
C MET A 201 0.98 30.14 -15.79
N GLU A 202 -0.04 30.99 -15.60
CA GLU A 202 -1.34 30.59 -15.06
C GLU A 202 -2.01 29.44 -15.84
N ASN A 203 -1.92 29.44 -17.18
CA ASN A 203 -2.51 28.41 -18.03
C ASN A 203 -1.78 27.05 -17.99
N TYR A 204 -0.65 26.96 -17.27
CA TYR A 204 0.15 25.75 -17.16
C TYR A 204 0.02 25.07 -15.79
N LEU A 205 -0.81 25.60 -14.90
CA LEU A 205 -1.07 25.01 -13.60
C LEU A 205 -1.66 23.60 -13.76
N VAL A 206 -1.13 22.66 -13.01
CA VAL A 206 -1.71 21.32 -12.89
C VAL A 206 -2.72 21.37 -11.74
N GLU A 207 -4.01 21.25 -12.08
CA GLU A 207 -5.12 21.41 -11.13
C GLU A 207 -5.55 20.08 -10.51
N SER A 208 -5.28 18.96 -11.20
CA SER A 208 -5.78 17.65 -10.78
C SER A 208 -4.77 16.53 -11.08
N PRO A 209 -4.63 15.53 -10.20
CA PRO A 209 -3.75 14.37 -10.41
C PRO A 209 -3.95 13.65 -11.75
N GLU A 210 -5.17 13.59 -12.26
CA GLU A 210 -5.52 12.90 -13.51
C GLU A 210 -4.89 13.54 -14.75
N GLN A 211 -4.42 14.79 -14.64
CA GLN A 211 -3.66 15.45 -15.71
C GLN A 211 -2.24 14.89 -15.86
N ILE A 212 -1.77 14.09 -14.90
CA ILE A 212 -0.49 13.42 -14.92
C ILE A 212 -0.70 11.94 -15.24
N VAL A 213 -0.12 11.50 -16.36
CA VAL A 213 -0.22 10.11 -16.81
C VAL A 213 0.74 9.23 -16.02
N ASN A 214 0.19 8.24 -15.31
CA ASN A 214 1.00 7.16 -14.74
C ASN A 214 1.42 6.18 -15.84
N ILE A 215 2.67 6.29 -16.32
CA ILE A 215 3.19 5.45 -17.41
C ILE A 215 3.36 3.97 -17.03
N TYR A 216 3.23 3.60 -15.75
CA TYR A 216 3.32 2.21 -15.29
C TYR A 216 1.96 1.52 -15.28
N ASP A 217 0.86 2.28 -15.30
CA ASP A 217 -0.48 1.74 -15.45
C ASP A 217 -0.69 1.22 -16.89
N LYS A 218 -1.11 -0.04 -16.99
CA LYS A 218 -1.44 -0.72 -18.25
C LYS A 218 -2.89 -0.49 -18.69
N GLY A 219 -3.70 0.18 -17.88
CA GLY A 219 -5.09 0.53 -18.17
C GLY A 219 -6.10 -0.59 -17.92
N SER A 220 -5.65 -1.76 -17.44
CA SER A 220 -6.54 -2.85 -17.03
C SER A 220 -5.98 -3.58 -15.81
N PHE A 221 -6.87 -4.05 -14.93
CA PHE A 221 -6.49 -4.82 -13.74
C PHE A 221 -5.66 -6.06 -14.10
N ILE A 222 -6.05 -6.79 -15.16
CA ILE A 222 -5.39 -8.04 -15.54
C ILE A 222 -3.99 -7.77 -16.10
N ASP A 223 -3.82 -6.72 -16.88
CA ASP A 223 -2.51 -6.38 -17.44
C ASP A 223 -1.57 -5.85 -16.36
N ASN A 224 -2.09 -5.03 -15.43
CA ASN A 224 -1.34 -4.60 -14.25
C ASN A 224 -0.97 -5.78 -13.36
N LEU A 225 -1.86 -6.76 -13.18
CA LEU A 225 -1.59 -7.96 -12.40
C LEU A 225 -0.48 -8.80 -13.03
N LYS A 226 -0.54 -9.03 -14.34
CA LYS A 226 0.50 -9.76 -15.09
C LYS A 226 1.86 -9.06 -14.97
N GLU A 227 1.88 -7.73 -15.13
CA GLU A 227 3.09 -6.94 -14.94
C GLU A 227 3.62 -7.06 -13.50
N ARG A 228 2.75 -6.93 -12.48
CA ARG A 228 3.11 -7.07 -11.06
C ARG A 228 3.71 -8.43 -10.73
N TRP A 229 3.16 -9.50 -11.31
CA TRP A 229 3.56 -10.89 -11.05
C TRP A 229 4.60 -11.43 -12.03
N CYS A 230 5.06 -10.63 -12.99
CA CYS A 230 5.96 -11.06 -14.07
C CYS A 230 5.45 -12.30 -14.83
N LEU A 231 4.15 -12.33 -15.15
CA LEU A 231 3.50 -13.41 -15.91
C LEU A 231 3.46 -13.15 -17.42
#